data_AF-A0A158A3Q1-F1
#
_entry.id   AF-A0A158A3Q1-F1
#
_cell.length_a   1.000
_cell.length_b   1.000
_cell.length_c   1.000
_cell.angle_alpha   90.00
_cell.angle_beta   90.00
_cell.angle_gamma   90.00
#
_symmetry.space_group_name_H-M   'P 1'
#
loop_
_entity.id
_entity.type
_entity.pdbx_description
1 polymer ?
#
loop_
_entity_poly.entity_id
_entity_poly.type
_entity_poly.pdbx_seq_one_letter_code
_entity_poly.pdbx_strand_id
1 'polypeptide(L)'
;MKRIHSLATFKKRFREALIAKQSDLNKLGPFRSNSFKLGSGKALATALYTKFGVQLADATTQRWINGQGFPSEENWPFVTALVERSRDWLTGASDAHGHGATSLEANEPVRPYGNVPPRERALALLREATRIIEDDI
;
A
#
# COMPACT_ATOMS: atom_id res chain seq x y z
N MET A 1 9.27 -25.47 -6.75
CA MET A 1 8.15 -25.49 -5.77
C MET A 1 7.96 -24.21 -4.94
N LYS A 2 8.52 -23.04 -5.30
CA LYS A 2 8.43 -21.81 -4.47
C LYS A 2 7.09 -21.05 -4.56
N ARG A 3 6.38 -21.10 -5.69
CA ARG A 3 5.15 -20.30 -5.92
C ARG A 3 3.96 -20.69 -5.05
N ILE A 4 3.74 -21.99 -4.84
CA ILE A 4 2.57 -22.50 -4.09
C ILE A 4 2.66 -22.10 -2.60
N HIS A 5 3.85 -22.18 -2.01
CA HIS A 5 4.07 -21.71 -0.64
C HIS A 5 3.83 -20.21 -0.49
N SER A 6 4.23 -19.38 -1.47
CA SER A 6 4.00 -17.93 -1.41
C SER A 6 2.51 -17.54 -1.42
N LEU A 7 1.67 -18.29 -2.16
CA LEU A 7 0.22 -18.02 -2.22
C LEU A 7 -0.51 -18.45 -0.95
N ALA A 8 -0.11 -19.58 -0.35
CA ALA A 8 -0.64 -20.03 0.93
C ALA A 8 -0.28 -19.05 2.07
N THR A 9 0.97 -18.58 2.10
CA THR A 9 1.45 -17.55 3.03
C THR A 9 0.69 -16.24 2.82
N PHE A 10 0.53 -15.81 1.58
CA PHE A 10 -0.25 -14.62 1.24
C PHE A 10 -1.69 -14.71 1.71
N LYS A 11 -2.39 -15.81 1.42
CA LYS A 11 -3.76 -16.01 1.89
C LYS A 11 -3.87 -15.85 3.40
N LYS A 12 -2.97 -16.49 4.15
CA LYS A 12 -2.95 -16.45 5.62
C LYS A 12 -2.71 -15.02 6.12
N ARG A 13 -1.59 -14.41 5.71
CA ARG A 13 -1.15 -13.08 6.15
C ARG A 13 -2.09 -11.98 5.73
N PHE A 14 -2.63 -12.07 4.52
CA PHE A 14 -3.61 -11.12 4.01
C PHE A 14 -4.90 -11.16 4.84
N ARG A 15 -5.40 -12.36 5.19
CA ARG A 15 -6.55 -12.49 6.09
C ARG A 15 -6.27 -11.93 7.49
N GLU A 16 -5.11 -12.21 8.06
CA GLU A 16 -4.69 -11.67 9.36
C GLU A 16 -4.68 -10.13 9.34
N ALA A 17 -4.08 -9.54 8.30
CA ALA A 17 -4.01 -8.09 8.16
C ALA A 17 -5.39 -7.44 7.94
N LEU A 18 -6.26 -8.09 7.17
CA LEU A 18 -7.64 -7.65 7.00
C LEU A 18 -8.40 -7.69 8.33
N ILE A 19 -8.32 -8.78 9.10
CA ILE A 19 -8.98 -8.91 10.41
C ILE A 19 -8.53 -7.78 11.35
N ALA A 20 -7.23 -7.48 11.38
CA ALA A 20 -6.70 -6.37 12.18
C ALA A 20 -7.30 -5.00 11.80
N LYS A 21 -7.67 -4.81 10.52
CA LYS A 21 -8.30 -3.58 10.01
C LYS A 21 -9.83 -3.60 10.03
N GLN A 22 -10.45 -4.69 10.48
CA GLN A 22 -11.91 -4.85 10.44
C GLN A 22 -12.64 -3.74 11.21
N SER A 23 -12.14 -3.35 12.38
CA SER A 23 -12.73 -2.29 13.21
C SER A 23 -12.74 -0.93 12.52
N ASP A 24 -11.67 -0.60 11.79
CA ASP A 24 -11.57 0.66 11.04
C ASP A 24 -12.41 0.63 9.77
N LEU A 25 -12.45 -0.52 9.09
CA LEU A 25 -13.26 -0.71 7.88
C LEU A 25 -14.77 -0.71 8.19
N ASN A 26 -15.18 -1.18 9.38
CA ASN A 26 -16.57 -1.04 9.87
C ASN A 26 -17.03 0.42 9.97
N LYS A 27 -16.11 1.37 10.17
CA LYS A 27 -16.44 2.81 10.28
C LYS A 27 -16.75 3.45 8.93
N LEU A 28 -16.31 2.83 7.83
CA LEU A 28 -16.61 3.27 6.47
C LEU A 28 -18.11 3.08 6.21
N GLY A 29 -18.74 4.12 5.66
CA GLY A 29 -20.20 4.33 5.59
C GLY A 29 -21.08 3.11 5.33
N PRO A 30 -20.78 2.19 4.37
CA PRO A 30 -21.63 1.05 4.07
C PRO A 30 -21.66 -0.07 5.13
N PHE A 31 -20.77 -0.06 6.13
CA PHE A 31 -20.62 -1.16 7.10
C PHE A 31 -21.10 -0.84 8.52
N ARG A 32 -21.82 0.28 8.69
CA ARG A 32 -22.35 0.71 9.99
C ARG A 32 -23.51 -0.17 10.50
N SER A 33 -24.23 -0.86 9.61
CA SER A 33 -25.38 -1.69 9.96
C SER A 33 -25.09 -3.20 9.97
N ASN A 34 -24.03 -3.64 9.29
CA ASN A 34 -23.62 -5.04 9.22
C ASN A 34 -22.14 -5.14 9.54
N SER A 35 -21.77 -6.03 10.46
CA SER A 35 -20.36 -6.34 10.73
C SER A 35 -19.66 -6.68 9.41
N PHE A 36 -18.59 -5.95 9.11
CA PHE A 36 -17.86 -6.08 7.86
C PHE A 36 -17.29 -7.49 7.75
N LYS A 37 -17.95 -8.34 6.96
CA LYS A 37 -17.52 -9.71 6.70
C LYS A 37 -16.42 -9.69 5.63
N LEU A 38 -15.20 -9.45 6.09
CA LEU A 38 -13.94 -9.47 5.33
C LEU A 38 -13.65 -10.77 4.58
N GLY A 39 -14.43 -11.83 4.83
CA GLY A 39 -14.36 -13.07 4.07
C GLY A 39 -14.91 -12.98 2.64
N SER A 40 -15.53 -11.86 2.24
CA SER A 40 -16.11 -11.68 0.91
C SER A 40 -15.35 -10.66 0.06
N GLY A 41 -15.18 -10.97 -1.23
CA GLY A 41 -14.55 -10.09 -2.21
C GLY A 41 -15.29 -8.77 -2.37
N LYS A 42 -16.62 -8.79 -2.30
CA LYS A 42 -17.48 -7.59 -2.33
C LYS A 42 -17.14 -6.59 -1.22
N ALA A 43 -16.94 -7.10 0.00
CA ALA A 43 -16.57 -6.28 1.14
C ALA A 43 -15.22 -5.58 0.91
N LEU A 44 -14.21 -6.33 0.46
CA LEU A 44 -12.89 -5.78 0.15
C LEU A 44 -12.91 -4.78 -1.02
N ALA A 45 -13.65 -5.07 -2.09
CA ALA A 45 -13.78 -4.18 -3.24
C ALA A 45 -14.45 -2.86 -2.84
N THR A 46 -15.51 -2.92 -2.03
CA THR A 46 -16.20 -1.74 -1.50
C THR A 46 -15.28 -0.92 -0.60
N ALA A 47 -14.46 -1.55 0.23
CA ALA A 47 -13.48 -0.85 1.07
C ALA A 47 -12.42 -0.12 0.23
N LEU A 48 -11.89 -0.77 -0.79
CA LEU A 48 -10.92 -0.18 -1.71
C LEU A 48 -11.52 1.01 -2.48
N TYR A 49 -12.76 0.87 -2.96
CA TYR A 49 -13.48 1.96 -3.58
C TYR A 49 -13.72 3.12 -2.61
N THR A 50 -14.15 2.84 -1.37
CA THR A 50 -14.45 3.89 -0.39
C THR A 50 -13.19 4.64 0.07
N LYS A 51 -12.05 3.94 0.19
CA LYS A 51 -10.79 4.53 0.68
C LYS A 51 -9.99 5.22 -0.44
N PHE A 52 -10.03 4.70 -1.66
CA PHE A 52 -9.15 5.13 -2.75
C PHE A 52 -9.87 5.54 -4.04
N GLY A 53 -11.20 5.37 -4.14
CA GLY A 53 -11.97 5.66 -5.36
C GLY A 53 -11.78 4.65 -6.49
N VAL A 54 -11.08 3.54 -6.24
CA VAL A 54 -10.75 2.53 -7.26
C VAL A 54 -11.82 1.45 -7.30
N GLN A 55 -12.45 1.27 -8.45
CA GLN A 55 -13.44 0.22 -8.65
C GLN A 55 -12.75 -1.08 -9.08
N LEU A 56 -12.89 -2.11 -8.25
CA LEU A 56 -12.39 -3.45 -8.54
C LEU A 56 -13.55 -4.43 -8.61
N ALA A 57 -13.41 -5.46 -9.46
CA ALA A 57 -14.38 -6.54 -9.52
C ALA A 57 -14.34 -7.39 -8.23
N ASP A 58 -15.51 -7.71 -7.68
CA ASP A 58 -15.66 -8.56 -6.50
C ASP A 58 -14.96 -9.92 -6.65
N ALA A 59 -14.94 -10.48 -7.86
CA ALA A 59 -14.26 -11.73 -8.16
C ALA A 59 -12.74 -11.61 -8.04
N THR A 60 -12.17 -10.46 -8.40
CA THR A 60 -10.72 -10.20 -8.33
C THR A 60 -10.27 -10.14 -6.87
N THR A 61 -10.96 -9.38 -6.05
CA THR A 61 -10.69 -9.29 -4.61
C THR A 61 -10.96 -10.62 -3.89
N GLN A 62 -11.96 -11.39 -4.32
CA GLN A 62 -12.22 -12.74 -3.80
C GLN A 62 -11.07 -13.71 -4.12
N ARG A 63 -10.48 -13.65 -5.32
CA ARG A 63 -9.31 -14.46 -5.68
C ARG A 63 -8.13 -14.17 -4.76
N TRP A 64 -7.91 -12.92 -4.39
CA TRP A 64 -6.86 -12.55 -3.43
C TRP A 64 -7.14 -13.13 -2.04
N ILE A 65 -8.36 -12.97 -1.51
CA ILE A 65 -8.77 -13.54 -0.21
C ILE A 65 -8.64 -15.07 -0.17
N ASN A 66 -8.82 -15.72 -1.32
CA ASN A 66 -8.70 -17.17 -1.47
C ASN A 66 -7.26 -17.65 -1.70
N GLY A 67 -6.31 -16.75 -1.94
CA GLY A 67 -4.93 -17.08 -2.32
C GLY A 67 -4.83 -17.69 -3.72
N GLN A 68 -5.79 -17.42 -4.60
CA GLN A 68 -5.84 -17.94 -5.97
C GLN A 68 -5.05 -17.06 -6.96
N GLY A 69 -4.50 -15.95 -6.49
CA GLY A 69 -3.67 -15.04 -7.26
C GLY A 69 -3.23 -13.85 -6.44
N PHE A 70 -2.20 -13.17 -6.91
CA PHE A 70 -1.74 -11.91 -6.33
C PHE A 70 -2.46 -10.71 -6.96
N PRO A 71 -2.49 -9.56 -6.27
CA PRO A 71 -2.74 -8.29 -6.91
C PRO A 71 -1.77 -8.06 -8.09
N SER A 72 -2.25 -7.37 -9.13
CA SER A 72 -1.36 -6.83 -10.16
C SER A 72 -0.48 -5.71 -9.57
N GLU A 73 0.60 -5.34 -10.27
CA GLU A 73 1.51 -4.27 -9.86
C GLU A 73 0.77 -2.94 -9.59
N GLU A 74 -0.23 -2.62 -10.40
CA GLU A 74 -1.09 -1.43 -10.20
C GLU A 74 -1.96 -1.51 -8.94
N ASN A 75 -2.32 -2.72 -8.49
CA ASN A 75 -3.22 -2.92 -7.38
C ASN A 75 -2.51 -3.11 -6.03
N TRP A 76 -1.21 -3.46 -6.04
CA TRP A 76 -0.41 -3.64 -4.84
C TRP A 76 -0.37 -2.41 -3.92
N PRO A 77 -0.21 -1.17 -4.43
CA PRO A 77 -0.24 0.03 -3.59
C PRO A 77 -1.55 0.17 -2.80
N PHE A 78 -2.70 -0.08 -3.42
CA PHE A 78 -3.99 0.02 -2.73
C PHE A 78 -4.15 -1.06 -1.68
N VAL A 79 -3.72 -2.29 -1.98
CA VAL A 79 -3.79 -3.40 -1.03
C VAL A 79 -2.89 -3.13 0.18
N THR A 80 -1.63 -2.77 -0.05
CA THR A 80 -0.65 -2.50 1.01
C THR A 80 -1.03 -1.28 1.85
N ALA A 81 -1.57 -0.22 1.24
CA ALA A 81 -2.09 0.96 1.94
C ALA A 81 -3.42 0.69 2.68
N LEU A 82 -4.23 -0.27 2.22
CA LEU A 82 -5.43 -0.68 2.94
C LEU A 82 -5.08 -1.39 4.25
N VAL A 83 -4.16 -2.36 4.17
CA VAL A 83 -3.80 -3.22 5.30
C VAL A 83 -2.63 -2.71 6.13
N GLU A 84 -1.94 -1.66 5.66
CA GLU A 84 -0.73 -1.08 6.27
C GLU A 84 0.37 -2.12 6.52
N ARG A 85 0.57 -3.00 5.54
CA ARG A 85 1.62 -4.02 5.53
C ARG A 85 2.31 -4.04 4.19
N SER A 86 3.61 -4.28 4.18
CA SER A 86 4.39 -4.36 2.95
C SER A 86 4.02 -5.60 2.13
N ARG A 87 4.27 -5.52 0.82
CA ARG A 87 4.15 -6.66 -0.10
C ARG A 87 5.03 -7.83 0.35
N ASP A 88 6.23 -7.56 0.84
CA ASP A 88 7.18 -8.59 1.25
C ASP A 88 6.72 -9.32 2.51
N TRP A 89 6.10 -8.60 3.44
CA TRP A 89 5.44 -9.22 4.57
C TRP A 89 4.28 -10.09 4.09
N LEU A 90 3.40 -9.56 3.23
CA LEU A 90 2.25 -10.30 2.72
C LEU A 90 2.65 -11.57 1.96
N THR A 91 3.72 -11.53 1.16
CA THR A 91 4.16 -12.67 0.33
C THR A 91 5.11 -13.63 1.06
N GLY A 92 5.61 -13.26 2.24
CA GLY A 92 6.60 -14.05 2.98
C GLY A 92 8.04 -13.86 2.50
N ALA A 93 8.31 -12.91 1.60
CA ALA A 93 9.66 -12.59 1.18
C ALA A 93 10.52 -12.03 2.34
N SER A 94 9.87 -11.34 3.29
CA SER A 94 10.51 -10.84 4.51
C SER A 94 11.05 -11.94 5.43
N ASP A 95 10.49 -13.15 5.42
CA ASP A 95 10.93 -14.25 6.29
C ASP A 95 12.09 -15.04 5.68
N ALA A 96 12.30 -14.92 4.36
CA ALA A 96 13.36 -15.61 3.64
C ALA A 96 14.75 -15.00 3.93
N HIS A 97 14.79 -13.81 4.53
CA HIS A 97 15.99 -13.15 5.02
C HIS A 97 15.89 -13.14 6.55
N GLY A 98 16.50 -14.16 7.17
CA GLY A 98 16.50 -14.33 8.62
C GLY A 98 16.92 -13.05 9.34
N HIS A 99 16.24 -12.75 10.45
CA HIS A 99 16.54 -11.70 11.43
C HIS A 99 17.71 -10.78 11.10
N GLY A 100 17.43 -9.68 10.41
CA GLY A 100 18.32 -8.56 10.22
C GLY A 100 17.50 -7.28 10.15
N ALA A 101 17.39 -6.58 11.28
CA ALA A 101 16.85 -5.24 11.29
C ALA A 101 17.73 -4.34 10.40
N THR A 102 17.13 -3.79 9.35
CA THR A 102 17.29 -2.39 8.96
C THR A 102 16.15 -2.06 8.02
N SER A 103 15.29 -1.14 8.45
CA SER A 103 14.60 -0.28 7.51
C SER A 103 15.66 0.30 6.58
N LEU A 104 15.70 -0.20 5.35
CA LEU A 104 16.26 0.49 4.19
C LEU A 104 15.07 1.16 3.48
N GLU A 105 14.19 1.82 4.24
CA GLU A 105 13.69 3.09 3.75
C GLU A 105 14.95 3.95 3.58
N ALA A 106 15.18 4.44 2.37
CA ALA A 106 16.10 5.54 2.19
C ALA A 106 15.71 6.58 3.25
N ASN A 107 16.61 6.85 4.19
CA ASN A 107 16.54 8.06 5.00
C ASN A 107 16.73 9.22 4.00
N GLU A 108 15.70 9.50 3.21
CA GLU A 108 15.50 10.85 2.72
C GLU A 108 15.49 11.70 3.99
N PRO A 109 16.36 12.71 4.09
CA PRO A 109 16.30 13.61 5.22
C PRO A 109 14.86 14.10 5.29
N VAL A 110 14.19 13.86 6.42
CA VAL A 110 12.85 14.36 6.73
C VAL A 110 12.95 15.88 6.71
N ARG A 111 12.93 16.45 5.51
CA ARG A 111 12.68 17.86 5.30
C ARG A 111 11.18 17.97 5.45
N PRO A 112 10.67 18.73 6.43
CA PRO A 112 9.25 19.01 6.50
C PRO A 112 8.84 19.65 5.17
N TYR A 113 8.18 18.87 4.31
CA TYR A 113 7.56 19.36 3.10
C TYR A 113 6.54 20.41 3.52
N GLY A 114 6.84 21.68 3.26
CA GLY A 114 5.91 22.80 3.50
C GLY A 114 6.41 23.99 4.31
N ASN A 115 7.59 23.92 4.95
CA ASN A 115 8.07 25.04 5.81
C ASN A 115 9.11 25.97 5.15
N VAL A 116 9.26 25.93 3.82
CA VAL A 116 10.12 26.88 3.12
C VAL A 116 9.27 28.09 2.71
N PRO A 117 9.56 29.31 3.20
CA PRO A 117 8.85 30.51 2.79
C PRO A 117 8.85 30.63 1.26
N PRO A 118 7.76 31.08 0.62
CA PRO A 118 7.66 31.16 -0.85
C PRO A 118 8.85 31.87 -1.52
N ARG A 119 9.44 32.84 -0.83
CA ARG A 119 10.63 33.59 -1.27
C ARG A 119 11.89 32.71 -1.40
N GLU A 120 12.13 31.81 -0.44
CA GLU A 120 13.28 30.91 -0.47
C GLU A 120 13.11 29.84 -1.55
N ARG A 121 11.88 29.38 -1.78
CA ARG A 121 11.54 28.46 -2.87
C ARG A 121 11.76 29.10 -4.24
N ALA A 122 11.36 30.37 -4.41
CA ALA A 122 11.60 31.13 -5.63
C ALA A 122 13.10 31.34 -5.88
N LEU A 123 13.88 31.65 -4.84
CA LEU A 123 15.34 31.79 -4.95
C LEU A 123 16.02 30.47 -5.32
N ALA A 124 15.57 29.34 -4.78
CA ALA A 124 16.09 28.02 -5.14
C ALA A 124 15.80 27.69 -6.60
N LEU A 125 14.56 27.92 -7.07
CA LEU A 125 14.18 27.71 -8.48
C LEU A 125 14.97 28.62 -9.43
N LEU A 126 15.23 29.87 -9.05
CA LEU A 126 16.05 30.78 -9.85
C LEU A 126 17.50 30.29 -9.94
N ARG A 127 18.09 29.81 -8.84
CA ARG A 127 19.45 29.24 -8.85
C ARG A 127 19.54 27.97 -9.70
N GLU A 128 18.53 27.11 -9.63
CA GLU A 128 18.43 25.90 -10.46
C GLU A 128 18.35 26.28 -11.95
N ALA A 129 17.52 27.29 -12.29
CA ALA A 129 17.39 27.78 -13.65
C ALA A 129 18.68 28.42 -14.17
N THR A 130 19.40 29.18 -13.34
CA THR A 130 20.71 29.74 -13.71
C THR A 130 21.74 28.65 -13.97
N ARG A 131 21.77 27.61 -13.14
CA ARG A 131 22.67 26.47 -13.35
C ARG A 131 22.41 25.77 -14.69
N ILE A 132 21.15 25.54 -15.04
CA ILE A 132 20.78 24.91 -16.32
C ILE A 132 21.31 25.73 -17.50
N ILE A 133 21.23 27.06 -17.40
CA ILE A 133 21.72 27.96 -18.46
C ILE A 133 23.25 27.98 -18.52
N GLU A 134 23.95 27.90 -17.39
CA GLU A 134 25.42 27.84 -17.33
C GLU A 134 25.99 26.49 -17.78
N ASP A 135 25.29 25.38 -17.54
CA ASP A 135 25.68 24.03 -17.97
C ASP A 135 25.45 23.81 -19.49
N ASP A 136 24.67 24.67 -20.16
CA ASP A 136 24.37 24.64 -21.61
C ASP A 136 25.26 25.59 -22.46
N ILE A 137 26.26 26.27 -21.87
CA ILE A 137 27.28 27.11 -22.55
C ILE A 137 28.65 26.43 -22.50
#